data_AF-A0A2M7I1X4-F1
#
_entry.id   AF-A0A2M7I1X4-F1
#
_cell.length_a   1.000
_cell.length_b   1.000
_cell.length_c   1.000
_cell.angle_alpha   90.00
_cell.angle_beta   90.00
_cell.angle_gamma   90.00
#
_symmetry.space_group_name_H-M   'P 1'
#
loop_
_entity.id
_entity.type
_entity.pdbx_description
1 polymer ?
#
loop_
_entity_poly.entity_id
_entity_poly.type
_entity_poly.pdbx_seq_one_letter_code
_entity_poly.pdbx_strand_id
1 'polypeptide(L)'
;MKLLRYFLFIIIFLTISLHTKESKLYVAKNNQSFFIANKGQWPVEVKYLARTGGMNAWITDFGVVYDYYKITQNNDDSKLSKAQIFAEDKFERENITVKGHVIKTIFSNKSSGQSFTAQG
;
A
#
# COMPACT_ATOMS: atom_id res chain seq x y z
N MET A 1 -3.14 -58.13 -3.36
CA MET A 1 -2.20 -57.12 -3.91
C MET A 1 -2.83 -56.10 -4.86
N LYS A 2 -3.78 -56.46 -5.73
CA LYS A 2 -4.41 -55.52 -6.67
C LYS A 2 -5.21 -54.40 -5.97
N LEU A 3 -5.97 -54.71 -4.91
CA LEU A 3 -6.71 -53.71 -4.11
C LEU A 3 -5.79 -52.70 -3.38
N LEU A 4 -4.66 -53.16 -2.83
CA LEU A 4 -3.68 -52.28 -2.18
C LEU A 4 -3.07 -51.27 -3.17
N ARG A 5 -2.90 -51.69 -4.42
CA ARG A 5 -2.38 -50.83 -5.49
C ARG A 5 -3.35 -49.71 -5.87
N TYR A 6 -4.66 -50.00 -5.96
CA TYR A 6 -5.67 -48.97 -6.22
C TYR A 6 -5.80 -47.99 -5.06
N PHE A 7 -5.66 -48.46 -3.82
CA PHE A 7 -5.67 -47.61 -2.64
C PHE A 7 -4.51 -46.60 -2.64
N LEU A 8 -3.31 -47.02 -3.03
CA LEU A 8 -2.15 -46.13 -3.18
C LEU A 8 -2.34 -45.08 -4.29
N PHE A 9 -2.95 -45.44 -5.42
CA PHE A 9 -3.24 -44.48 -6.49
C PHE A 9 -4.28 -43.42 -6.06
N ILE A 10 -5.27 -43.78 -5.25
CA ILE A 10 -6.27 -42.83 -4.73
C ILE A 10 -5.63 -41.84 -3.75
N ILE A 11 -4.72 -42.30 -2.88
CA ILE A 11 -4.00 -41.40 -1.95
C ILE A 11 -3.13 -40.40 -2.71
N ILE A 12 -2.40 -40.85 -3.73
CA ILE A 12 -1.57 -39.97 -4.57
C ILE A 12 -2.45 -38.92 -5.27
N PHE A 13 -3.58 -39.34 -5.85
CA PHE A 13 -4.50 -38.41 -6.52
C PHE A 13 -5.13 -37.38 -5.55
N LEU A 14 -5.43 -37.80 -4.31
CA LEU A 14 -5.98 -36.92 -3.27
C LEU A 14 -4.96 -35.86 -2.82
N THR A 15 -3.67 -36.18 -2.79
CA THR A 15 -2.62 -35.22 -2.40
C THR A 15 -2.35 -34.14 -3.44
N ILE A 16 -2.58 -34.42 -4.73
CA ILE A 16 -2.35 -33.45 -5.82
C ILE A 16 -3.41 -32.35 -5.81
N SER A 17 -4.65 -32.68 -5.42
CA SER A 17 -5.76 -31.71 -5.34
C SER A 17 -5.60 -30.63 -4.26
N LEU A 18 -4.63 -30.77 -3.34
CA LEU A 18 -4.39 -29.81 -2.26
C LEU A 18 -3.37 -28.71 -2.62
N HIS A 19 -2.81 -28.71 -3.83
CA HIS A 19 -1.68 -27.83 -4.18
C HIS A 19 -1.98 -26.80 -5.28
N THR A 20 -3.10 -26.09 -5.18
CA THR A 20 -3.31 -24.83 -5.93
C THR A 20 -3.96 -23.78 -5.04
N LYS A 21 -3.20 -23.25 -4.08
CA LYS A 21 -3.49 -21.92 -3.54
C LYS A 21 -2.75 -20.92 -4.41
N GLU A 22 -3.35 -20.53 -5.53
CA GLU A 22 -2.93 -19.31 -6.21
C GLU A 22 -3.18 -18.14 -5.24
N SER A 23 -2.12 -17.64 -4.61
CA SER A 23 -2.16 -16.35 -3.91
C SER A 23 -2.29 -15.26 -4.97
N LYS A 24 -3.51 -15.01 -5.43
CA LYS A 24 -3.80 -13.76 -6.14
C LYS A 24 -3.50 -12.64 -5.17
N LEU A 25 -2.38 -11.94 -5.42
CA LEU A 25 -2.00 -10.72 -4.74
C LEU A 25 -3.04 -9.66 -5.13
N TYR A 26 -4.19 -9.72 -4.48
CA TYR A 26 -5.14 -8.61 -4.47
C TYR A 26 -4.46 -7.52 -3.68
N VAL A 27 -3.67 -6.69 -4.36
CA VAL A 27 -3.46 -5.31 -3.92
C VAL A 27 -4.86 -4.72 -3.95
N ALA A 28 -5.58 -4.84 -2.83
CA ALA A 28 -6.87 -4.22 -2.66
C ALA A 28 -6.61 -2.74 -2.90
N LYS A 29 -6.98 -2.28 -4.10
CA LYS A 29 -6.98 -0.87 -4.46
C LYS A 29 -8.10 -0.28 -3.61
N ASN A 30 -7.77 0.02 -2.35
CA ASN A 30 -8.66 0.67 -1.42
C ASN A 30 -8.86 2.09 -1.95
N ASN A 31 -9.84 2.23 -2.84
CA ASN A 31 -10.26 3.50 -3.41
C ASN A 31 -11.02 4.36 -2.39
N GLN A 32 -11.16 3.93 -1.14
CA GLN A 32 -11.78 4.75 -0.10
C GLN A 32 -10.77 5.80 0.35
N SER A 33 -10.91 7.00 -0.20
CA SER A 33 -10.17 8.18 0.23
C SER A 33 -10.84 8.73 1.49
N PHE A 34 -10.52 8.16 2.66
CA PHE A 34 -10.96 8.71 3.95
C PHE A 34 -9.91 9.66 4.52
N PHE A 35 -10.38 10.61 5.32
CA PHE A 35 -9.50 11.52 6.06
C PHE A 35 -9.04 10.86 7.36
N ILE A 36 -7.73 10.82 7.57
CA ILE A 36 -7.09 10.34 8.79
C ILE A 36 -6.86 11.54 9.71
N ALA A 37 -7.61 11.62 10.81
CA ALA A 37 -7.46 12.69 11.79
C ALA A 37 -6.11 12.60 12.54
N ASN A 38 -5.51 13.76 12.81
CA ASN A 38 -4.33 13.84 13.65
C ASN A 38 -4.72 13.60 15.12
N LYS A 39 -4.18 12.53 15.70
CA LYS A 39 -4.26 12.14 17.10
C LYS A 39 -2.89 12.26 17.80
N GLY A 40 -1.99 13.09 17.26
CA GLY A 40 -0.62 13.28 17.75
C GLY A 40 0.47 12.59 16.93
N GLN A 41 0.15 11.98 15.79
CA GLN A 41 1.14 11.32 14.91
C GLN A 41 1.98 12.32 14.11
N TRP A 42 1.50 13.55 13.96
CA TRP A 42 2.12 14.63 13.17
C TRP A 42 2.13 15.94 13.95
N PRO A 43 2.92 16.95 13.51
CA PRO A 43 2.88 18.28 14.10
C PRO A 43 1.46 18.83 14.29
N VAL A 44 1.26 19.59 15.36
CA VAL A 44 -0.09 20.00 15.85
C VAL A 44 -0.89 20.82 14.83
N GLU A 45 -0.20 21.49 13.92
CA GLU A 45 -0.79 22.25 12.83
C GLU A 45 -1.44 21.37 11.76
N VAL A 46 -1.09 20.09 11.66
CA VAL A 46 -1.74 19.13 10.75
C VAL A 46 -3.01 18.61 11.40
N LYS A 47 -4.15 18.69 10.72
CA LYS A 47 -5.44 18.21 11.23
C LYS A 47 -5.86 16.89 10.62
N TYR A 48 -5.66 16.74 9.32
CA TYR A 48 -6.07 15.55 8.60
C TYR A 48 -5.07 15.20 7.50
N LEU A 49 -4.99 13.92 7.18
CA LEU A 49 -4.29 13.38 6.02
C LEU A 49 -5.29 12.62 5.15
N ALA A 50 -5.41 12.98 3.89
CA ALA A 50 -6.05 12.13 2.88
C ALA A 50 -4.97 11.46 2.03
N ARG A 51 -5.11 10.15 1.82
CA ARG A 51 -4.23 9.39 0.94
C ARG A 51 -5.04 8.92 -0.26
N THR A 52 -4.56 9.28 -1.44
CA THR A 52 -5.10 8.78 -2.70
C THR A 52 -3.96 8.13 -3.50
N GLY A 53 -4.29 7.36 -4.53
CA GLY A 53 -3.29 6.66 -5.34
C GLY A 53 -2.31 7.63 -6.01
N GLY A 54 -1.16 7.86 -5.37
CA GLY A 54 -0.09 8.75 -5.85
C GLY A 54 -0.11 10.17 -5.26
N MET A 55 -0.88 10.43 -4.20
CA MET A 55 -0.87 11.73 -3.54
C MET A 55 -1.22 11.63 -2.05
N ASN A 56 -0.49 12.40 -1.23
CA ASN A 56 -0.88 12.75 0.12
C ASN A 56 -1.39 14.20 0.12
N ALA A 57 -2.60 14.42 0.64
CA ALA A 57 -3.09 15.76 0.93
C ALA A 57 -3.09 16.00 2.44
N TRP A 58 -2.21 16.89 2.88
CA TRP A 58 -2.07 17.29 4.28
C TRP A 58 -2.88 18.55 4.54
N ILE A 59 -3.90 18.43 5.37
CA ILE A 59 -4.78 19.54 5.73
C ILE A 59 -4.21 20.13 7.01
N THR A 60 -3.85 21.41 6.95
CA THR A 60 -3.23 22.13 8.06
C THR A 60 -4.09 23.30 8.52
N ASP A 61 -3.73 23.88 9.66
CA ASP A 61 -4.32 25.13 10.18
C ASP A 61 -4.17 26.33 9.23
N PHE A 62 -3.31 26.25 8.21
CA PHE A 62 -2.94 27.38 7.37
C PHE A 62 -3.25 27.17 5.89
N GLY A 63 -3.60 25.95 5.48
CA GLY A 63 -3.77 25.60 4.07
C GLY A 63 -3.63 24.11 3.83
N VAL A 64 -3.40 23.73 2.57
CA VAL A 64 -3.27 22.34 2.15
C VAL A 64 -1.91 22.11 1.50
N VAL A 65 -1.22 21.04 1.89
CA VAL A 65 0.00 20.59 1.21
C VAL A 65 -0.33 19.35 0.40
N TYR A 66 -0.14 19.42 -0.91
CA TYR A 66 -0.26 18.28 -1.81
C TYR A 66 1.14 17.72 -2.09
N ASP A 67 1.37 16.50 -1.65
CA ASP A 67 2.60 15.75 -1.87
C ASP A 67 2.29 14.64 -2.88
N TYR A 68 2.56 14.94 -4.15
CA TYR A 68 2.36 14.03 -5.28
C TYR A 68 3.57 13.14 -5.46
N TYR A 69 3.34 11.85 -5.66
CA TYR A 69 4.41 10.90 -5.88
C TYR A 69 4.02 9.82 -6.89
N LYS A 70 5.00 9.38 -7.67
CA LYS A 70 4.93 8.21 -8.53
C LYS A 70 5.99 7.22 -8.08
N ILE A 71 5.53 6.02 -7.74
CA ILE A 71 6.38 4.89 -7.41
C ILE A 71 6.64 4.10 -8.69
N THR A 72 7.91 3.88 -9.03
CA THR A 72 8.31 3.04 -10.16
C THR A 72 9.20 1.92 -9.62
N GLN A 73 8.82 0.67 -9.88
CA GLN A 73 9.63 -0.51 -9.57
C GLN A 73 10.54 -0.80 -10.75
N ASN A 74 11.84 -0.91 -10.49
CA ASN A 74 12.82 -1.38 -11.46
C ASN A 74 13.03 -2.88 -11.23
N ASN A 75 12.05 -3.68 -11.67
CA ASN A 75 12.14 -5.13 -11.54
C ASN A 75 13.03 -5.66 -12.66
N ASP A 76 14.30 -5.86 -12.34
CA ASP A 76 15.17 -6.70 -13.16
C ASP A 76 14.80 -8.16 -12.87
N ASP A 77 13.80 -8.66 -13.61
CA ASP A 77 13.20 -9.98 -13.46
C ASP A 77 14.24 -11.13 -13.52
N SER A 78 15.45 -10.85 -14.01
CA SER A 78 16.56 -11.79 -14.10
C SER A 78 17.17 -12.19 -12.74
N LYS A 79 16.92 -11.42 -11.66
CA LYS A 79 17.51 -11.65 -10.33
C LYS A 79 16.61 -12.40 -9.33
N LEU A 80 15.38 -12.73 -9.72
CA LEU A 80 14.37 -13.34 -8.84
C LEU A 80 14.63 -14.82 -8.47
N SER A 81 15.72 -15.44 -8.93
CA SER A 81 15.85 -16.91 -8.89
C SER A 81 16.49 -17.56 -7.64
N LYS A 82 17.04 -16.85 -6.64
CA LYS A 82 17.78 -17.55 -5.55
C LYS A 82 17.66 -17.06 -4.09
N ALA A 83 16.80 -16.09 -3.76
CA ALA A 83 16.72 -15.58 -2.38
C ALA A 83 15.29 -15.34 -1.84
N GLN A 84 14.29 -15.99 -2.43
CA GLN A 84 12.92 -16.03 -1.92
C GLN A 84 12.93 -16.96 -0.69
N ILE A 85 12.90 -16.48 0.56
CA ILE A 85 11.67 -16.37 1.34
C ILE A 85 11.88 -15.42 2.56
N PHE A 86 13.10 -14.92 2.82
CA PHE A 86 13.39 -14.13 4.04
C PHE A 86 13.96 -12.73 3.79
N ALA A 87 14.12 -12.30 2.53
CA ALA A 87 14.71 -11.01 2.16
C ALA A 87 13.79 -10.10 1.33
N GLU A 88 12.52 -10.47 1.16
CA GLU A 88 11.53 -9.74 0.33
C GLU A 88 11.38 -8.26 0.76
N ASP A 89 11.34 -8.01 2.06
CA ASP A 89 11.07 -6.67 2.62
C ASP A 89 12.23 -5.67 2.46
N LYS A 90 13.46 -6.18 2.23
CA LYS A 90 14.64 -5.35 1.91
C LYS A 90 14.83 -5.19 0.41
N PHE A 91 14.57 -6.24 -0.37
CA PHE A 91 14.79 -6.23 -1.82
C PHE A 91 13.81 -5.30 -2.56
N GLU A 92 12.58 -5.16 -2.05
CA GLU A 92 11.61 -4.23 -2.64
C GLU A 92 12.03 -2.76 -2.50
N ARG A 93 12.63 -2.36 -1.37
CA ARG A 93 12.97 -0.93 -1.13
C ARG A 93 14.14 -0.44 -1.98
N GLU A 94 15.09 -1.30 -2.33
CA GLU A 94 16.26 -0.92 -3.11
C GLU A 94 15.96 -0.72 -4.61
N ASN A 95 14.87 -1.31 -5.12
CA ASN A 95 14.48 -1.23 -6.53
C ASN A 95 13.28 -0.30 -6.78
N ILE A 96 12.84 0.44 -5.77
CA ILE A 96 11.76 1.40 -5.89
C ILE A 96 12.33 2.81 -6.02
N THR A 97 12.00 3.47 -7.13
CA THR A 97 12.23 4.90 -7.30
C THR A 97 10.94 5.67 -7.03
N VAL A 98 11.00 6.64 -6.13
CA VAL A 98 9.89 7.58 -5.87
C VAL A 98 10.27 8.95 -6.45
N LYS A 99 9.44 9.49 -7.34
CA LYS A 99 9.58 10.85 -7.88
C LYS A 99 8.29 11.63 -7.70
N GLY A 100 8.37 12.93 -7.44
CA GLY A 100 7.20 13.69 -7.02
C GLY A 100 7.40 15.19 -6.95
N HIS A 101 6.33 15.88 -6.57
CA HIS A 101 6.30 17.32 -6.34
C HIS A 101 5.50 17.63 -5.09
N VAL A 102 5.92 18.67 -4.36
CA VAL A 102 5.21 19.18 -3.19
C VAL A 102 4.68 20.58 -3.52
N ILE A 103 3.36 20.74 -3.43
CA ILE A 103 2.68 22.02 -3.64
C ILE A 103 2.08 22.46 -2.31
N LYS A 104 2.46 23.64 -1.83
CA LYS A 104 1.92 24.24 -0.62
C LYS A 104 0.96 25.36 -0.99
N THR A 105 -0.30 25.21 -0.59
CA THR A 105 -1.30 26.27 -0.66
C THR A 105 -1.52 26.86 0.73
N ILE A 106 -1.80 28.17 0.78
CA ILE A 106 -2.09 28.89 2.02
C ILE A 106 -3.47 29.53 1.84
N PHE A 107 -4.29 29.49 2.88
CA PHE A 107 -5.59 30.16 2.86
C PHE A 107 -5.37 31.68 2.85
N SER A 108 -5.88 32.34 1.81
CA SER A 108 -5.68 33.78 1.61
C SER A 108 -6.34 34.66 2.68
N ASN A 109 -7.28 34.13 3.48
CA ASN A 109 -8.09 34.93 4.40
C ASN A 109 -8.44 34.16 5.69
N LYS A 110 -7.41 33.80 6.48
CA LYS A 110 -7.61 33.14 7.77
C LYS A 110 -8.14 34.15 8.81
N SER A 111 -9.45 34.27 8.98
CA SER A 111 -10.01 34.98 10.12
C SER A 111 -9.82 34.15 11.39
N SER A 112 -9.33 34.75 12.48
CA SER A 112 -9.18 34.11 13.79
C SER A 112 -10.51 33.50 14.24
N GLY A 113 -10.63 32.16 14.21
CA GLY A 113 -11.83 31.43 14.64
C GLY A 113 -12.41 30.42 13.65
N GLN A 114 -11.91 30.33 12.41
CA GLN A 114 -12.38 29.29 11.48
C GLN A 114 -11.77 27.92 11.81
N SER A 115 -12.64 26.94 12.05
CA SER A 115 -12.28 25.52 12.21
C SER A 115 -12.68 24.77 10.95
N PHE A 116 -11.74 24.00 10.39
CA PHE A 116 -12.01 23.14 9.24
C PHE A 116 -12.23 21.72 9.74
N THR A 117 -13.42 21.18 9.47
CA THR A 117 -13.73 19.77 9.71
C THR A 117 -13.72 19.03 8.38
N ALA A 118 -12.99 17.92 8.32
CA ALA A 118 -13.07 17.02 7.19
C ALA A 118 -14.30 16.11 7.36
N GLN A 119 -15.18 16.06 6.36
CA GLN A 119 -16.25 15.08 6.29
C GLN A 119 -15.71 13.84 5.56
N GLY A 120 -15.87 12.67 6.17
CA GLY A 120 -15.48 11.38 5.62
C GLY A 120 -16.68 10.46 5.50
#